data_AF-A0A9N9I5Z7-F1
#
_entry.id   AF-A0A9N9I5Z7-F1
#
_cell.length_a   1.000
_cell.length_b   1.000
_cell.length_c   1.000
_cell.angle_alpha   90.00
_cell.angle_beta   90.00
_cell.angle_gamma   90.00
#
_symmetry.space_group_name_H-M   'P 1'
#
loop_
_entity.id
_entity.type
_entity.pdbx_description
1 polymer ?
#
loop_
_entity_poly.entity_id
_entity_poly.type
_entity_poly.pdbx_seq_one_letter_code
_entity_poly.pdbx_strand_id
1 'polypeptide(L)'
;SPANLTLEYVRNDLGIDENHIPLLNINSATVPGAAAGWVDTINWFGSGNLKLAEILQPAIDLAENGYPVSEISAWIWKVGESDLLNASTNGCDMLIDGRAPKCRIAQAIVETVQSKGGVMSLDDLASHTSTRVDPISINYKDVTIWECPPNGQGITALIALGIIKSLQESGKIRDLSEMTHNSAEYLHVVIESLRLAFADSTYYVADPDFYDMTKKLLSKDYLSKRAQLFDPTKANVNIDKGSPVNSSDTVYFTVVDEKGNALLLNLLHHSCNPQTALDSPRILIEPHITSLIDKSSISYVSIEDGISEDVINKLRELGHHVKVVKGFQRSIFGRGQIIEQKIDPKTGMRVWAAGSDFRGDGHVIG
;
A
#
# COMPACT_ATOMS: atom_id res chain seq x y z
N SER A 1 -14.60 12.16 -4.48
CA SER A 1 -14.01 13.51 -4.38
C SER A 1 -15.02 14.44 -3.72
N PRO A 2 -14.68 15.70 -3.38
CA PRO A 2 -15.69 16.73 -3.13
C PRO A 2 -16.63 16.88 -4.33
N ALA A 3 -17.92 17.12 -4.10
CA ALA A 3 -18.95 17.11 -5.14
C ALA A 3 -18.73 18.18 -6.23
N ASN A 4 -18.15 19.32 -5.86
CA ASN A 4 -17.82 20.41 -6.78
C ASN A 4 -16.53 20.18 -7.58
N LEU A 5 -15.72 19.16 -7.26
CA LEU A 5 -14.46 18.87 -7.94
C LEU A 5 -14.72 18.07 -9.23
N THR A 6 -15.25 18.76 -10.24
CA THR A 6 -15.56 18.18 -11.56
C THR A 6 -14.35 18.22 -12.49
N LEU A 7 -14.32 17.32 -13.49
CA LEU A 7 -13.30 17.35 -14.55
C LEU A 7 -13.35 18.64 -15.38
N GLU A 8 -14.52 19.27 -15.47
CA GLU A 8 -14.69 20.57 -16.12
C GLU A 8 -14.00 21.68 -15.32
N TYR A 9 -14.23 21.74 -13.99
CA TYR A 9 -13.57 22.70 -13.10
C TYR A 9 -12.04 22.54 -13.09
N VAL A 10 -11.54 21.30 -13.06
CA VAL A 10 -10.08 21.03 -13.10
C VAL A 10 -9.45 21.54 -14.40
N ARG A 11 -10.13 21.42 -15.54
CA ARG A 11 -9.62 21.88 -16.85
C ARG A 11 -9.80 23.37 -17.07
N ASN A 12 -11.00 23.89 -16.83
CA ASN A 12 -11.40 25.24 -17.22
C ASN A 12 -10.98 26.29 -16.18
N ASP A 13 -11.21 26.03 -14.90
CA ASP A 13 -11.01 27.00 -13.82
C ASP A 13 -9.61 26.88 -13.18
N LEU A 14 -9.08 25.65 -13.03
CA LEU A 14 -7.71 25.42 -12.55
C LEU A 14 -6.66 25.40 -13.66
N GLY A 15 -7.07 25.30 -14.94
CA GLY A 15 -6.16 25.25 -16.09
C GLY A 15 -5.35 23.94 -16.22
N ILE A 16 -5.76 22.86 -15.56
CA ILE A 16 -5.04 21.58 -15.53
C ILE A 16 -5.62 20.66 -16.61
N ASP A 17 -4.98 20.65 -17.79
CA ASP A 17 -5.31 19.70 -18.88
C ASP A 17 -4.42 18.44 -18.89
N GLU A 18 -3.57 18.28 -17.88
CA GLU A 18 -2.80 17.05 -17.66
C GLU A 18 -3.68 15.93 -17.08
N ASN A 19 -3.26 14.67 -17.25
CA ASN A 19 -3.98 13.49 -16.75
C ASN A 19 -3.90 13.32 -15.20
N HIS A 20 -3.48 14.33 -14.45
CA HIS A 20 -3.40 14.31 -12.99
C HIS A 20 -3.53 15.70 -12.38
N ILE A 21 -4.01 15.80 -11.15
CA ILE A 21 -3.93 17.02 -10.33
C ILE A 21 -2.54 17.03 -9.66
N PRO A 22 -1.77 18.14 -9.69
CA PRO A 22 -0.47 18.22 -9.03
C PRO A 22 -0.57 17.97 -7.52
N LEU A 23 0.36 17.18 -6.98
CA LEU A 23 0.28 16.64 -5.60
C LEU A 23 0.02 17.70 -4.52
N LEU A 24 0.68 18.86 -4.61
CA LEU A 24 0.57 19.96 -3.64
C LEU A 24 -0.55 20.97 -3.95
N ASN A 25 -1.34 20.77 -5.00
CA ASN A 25 -2.55 21.58 -5.24
C ASN A 25 -3.60 21.22 -4.18
N ILE A 26 -4.27 22.21 -3.58
CA ILE A 26 -5.28 21.96 -2.53
C ILE A 26 -6.43 21.04 -2.99
N ASN A 27 -6.72 21.01 -4.30
CA ASN A 27 -7.73 20.13 -4.89
C ASN A 27 -7.27 18.67 -5.07
N SER A 28 -6.05 18.30 -4.65
CA SER A 28 -5.66 16.89 -4.44
C SER A 28 -6.26 16.30 -3.16
N ALA A 29 -6.71 17.16 -2.23
CA ALA A 29 -7.29 16.73 -0.96
C ALA A 29 -8.68 16.09 -1.14
N THR A 30 -8.81 14.84 -0.72
CA THR A 30 -10.08 14.11 -0.64
C THR A 30 -10.78 14.34 0.70
N VAL A 31 -12.06 13.96 0.78
CA VAL A 31 -12.87 14.01 2.01
C VAL A 31 -12.24 13.09 3.08
N PRO A 32 -11.81 13.59 4.26
CA PRO A 32 -11.03 12.80 5.22
C PRO A 32 -11.82 11.72 5.98
N GLY A 33 -11.99 10.54 5.37
CA GLY A 33 -12.81 9.45 5.92
C GLY A 33 -12.25 8.69 7.12
N ALA A 34 -10.95 8.77 7.42
CA ALA A 34 -10.29 7.93 8.42
C ALA A 34 -10.92 8.03 9.84
N ALA A 35 -11.29 9.24 10.27
CA ALA A 35 -11.92 9.46 11.57
C ALA A 35 -13.35 8.88 11.64
N ALA A 36 -14.11 8.95 10.55
CA ALA A 36 -15.41 8.28 10.45
C ALA A 36 -15.22 6.76 10.49
N GLY A 37 -14.26 6.22 9.73
CA GLY A 37 -13.92 4.81 9.72
C GLY A 37 -13.57 4.24 11.10
N TRP A 38 -12.86 4.99 11.96
CA TRP A 38 -12.61 4.58 13.35
C TRP A 38 -13.90 4.52 14.18
N VAL A 39 -14.74 5.55 14.09
CA VAL A 39 -16.03 5.61 14.80
C VAL A 39 -16.95 4.48 14.35
N ASP A 40 -17.07 4.27 13.05
CA ASP A 40 -17.90 3.21 12.46
C ASP A 40 -17.37 1.82 12.80
N THR A 41 -16.05 1.60 12.77
CA THR A 41 -15.43 0.33 13.21
C THR A 41 -15.78 0.02 14.67
N ILE A 42 -15.71 1.02 15.56
CA ILE A 42 -16.08 0.87 16.98
C ILE A 42 -17.60 0.63 17.14
N ASN A 43 -18.45 1.32 16.37
CA ASN A 43 -19.89 1.12 16.37
C ASN A 43 -20.33 -0.25 15.81
N TRP A 44 -19.56 -0.82 14.88
CA TRP A 44 -19.90 -2.05 14.16
C TRP A 44 -19.33 -3.31 14.80
N PHE A 45 -18.13 -3.23 15.36
CA PHE A 45 -17.33 -4.38 15.82
C PHE A 45 -16.77 -4.21 17.24
N GLY A 46 -16.92 -3.03 17.85
CA GLY A 46 -16.45 -2.77 19.21
C GLY A 46 -17.20 -3.64 20.24
N SER A 47 -16.45 -4.18 21.21
CA SER A 47 -16.99 -5.07 22.25
C SER A 47 -17.90 -4.39 23.28
N GLY A 48 -18.07 -3.06 23.20
CA GLY A 48 -18.78 -2.25 24.20
C GLY A 48 -18.05 -2.07 25.54
N ASN A 49 -16.90 -2.73 25.74
CA ASN A 49 -16.14 -2.69 26.99
C ASN A 49 -15.46 -1.34 27.27
N LEU A 50 -15.21 -0.52 26.24
CA LEU A 50 -14.61 0.81 26.32
C LEU A 50 -15.40 1.77 25.43
N LYS A 51 -15.56 3.03 25.88
CA LYS A 51 -16.12 4.12 25.08
C LYS A 51 -15.06 4.71 24.17
N LEU A 52 -15.48 5.36 23.08
CA LEU A 52 -14.59 6.08 22.15
C LEU A 52 -13.62 7.05 22.87
N ALA A 53 -14.09 7.76 23.91
CA ALA A 53 -13.24 8.64 24.70
C ALA A 53 -12.13 7.90 25.47
N GLU A 54 -12.44 6.71 26.02
CA GLU A 54 -11.47 5.87 26.75
C GLU A 54 -10.46 5.23 25.77
N ILE A 55 -10.88 4.95 24.52
CA ILE A 55 -10.02 4.45 23.44
C ILE A 55 -9.07 5.54 22.92
N LEU A 56 -9.53 6.79 22.82
CA LEU A 56 -8.74 7.91 22.30
C LEU A 56 -7.88 8.63 23.35
N GLN A 57 -8.14 8.43 24.65
CA GLN A 57 -7.42 9.13 25.74
C GLN A 57 -5.89 9.03 25.62
N PRO A 58 -5.26 7.86 25.34
CA PRO A 58 -3.80 7.78 25.21
C PRO A 58 -3.24 8.63 24.06
N ALA A 59 -3.99 8.82 22.97
CA ALA A 59 -3.59 9.69 21.87
C ALA A 59 -3.73 11.18 22.22
N ILE A 60 -4.73 11.54 23.04
CA ILE A 60 -4.88 12.88 23.61
C ILE A 60 -3.71 13.17 24.56
N ASP A 61 -3.40 12.24 25.46
CA ASP A 61 -2.32 12.38 26.44
C ASP A 61 -0.96 12.62 25.76
N LEU A 62 -0.65 11.87 24.69
CA LEU A 62 0.57 12.04 23.88
C LEU A 62 0.59 13.36 23.09
N ALA A 63 -0.56 13.89 22.70
CA ALA A 63 -0.68 15.17 21.99
C ALA A 63 -0.57 16.38 22.94
N GLU A 64 -1.14 16.31 24.14
CA GLU A 64 -1.10 17.40 25.13
C GLU A 64 0.22 17.47 25.90
N ASN A 65 0.86 16.33 26.19
CA ASN A 65 2.12 16.26 26.96
C ASN A 65 3.37 16.06 26.09
N GLY A 66 3.21 15.71 24.82
CA GLY A 66 4.29 15.40 23.89
C GLY A 66 4.91 14.01 24.11
N TYR A 67 5.82 13.63 23.19
CA TYR A 67 6.54 12.36 23.24
C TYR A 67 7.93 12.49 22.57
N PRO A 68 8.90 11.62 22.90
CA PRO A 68 10.19 11.60 22.21
C PRO A 68 10.05 11.15 20.75
N VAL A 69 10.42 12.01 19.80
CA VAL A 69 10.38 11.71 18.36
C VAL A 69 11.53 10.77 17.99
N SER A 70 11.23 9.68 17.25
CA SER A 70 12.23 8.70 16.81
C SER A 70 13.14 9.22 15.70
N GLU A 71 14.29 8.58 15.48
CA GLU A 71 15.26 9.01 14.46
C GLU A 71 14.69 9.00 13.04
N ILE A 72 13.88 7.97 12.68
CA ILE A 72 13.24 7.89 11.36
C ILE A 72 12.18 8.98 11.22
N SER A 73 11.37 9.21 12.26
CA SER A 73 10.37 10.28 12.26
C SER A 73 11.00 11.66 12.13
N ALA A 74 12.08 11.93 12.88
CA ALA A 74 12.83 13.17 12.81
C ALA A 74 13.50 13.37 11.43
N TRP A 75 14.01 12.30 10.82
CA TRP A 75 14.55 12.36 9.45
C TRP A 75 13.47 12.69 8.41
N ILE A 76 12.30 12.04 8.47
CA ILE A 76 11.17 12.34 7.57
C ILE A 76 10.68 13.78 7.77
N TRP A 77 10.53 14.23 9.02
CA TRP A 77 10.11 15.60 9.35
C TRP A 77 11.09 16.63 8.79
N LYS A 78 12.40 16.37 8.88
CA LYS A 78 13.43 17.21 8.27
C LYS A 78 13.39 17.21 6.74
N VAL A 79 13.09 16.08 6.09
CA VAL A 79 12.90 16.04 4.63
C VAL A 79 11.70 16.89 4.20
N GLY A 80 10.61 16.84 4.96
CA GLY A 80 9.41 17.66 4.73
C GLY A 80 9.48 19.11 5.24
N GLU A 81 10.57 19.53 5.90
CA GLU A 81 10.69 20.84 6.57
C GLU A 81 10.41 22.01 5.62
N SER A 82 10.97 21.98 4.41
CA SER A 82 10.74 22.98 3.36
C SER A 82 9.25 23.06 2.98
N ASP A 83 8.60 21.92 2.76
CA ASP A 83 7.22 21.89 2.30
C ASP A 83 6.26 22.31 3.41
N LEU A 84 6.53 21.93 4.67
CA LEU A 84 5.77 22.33 5.85
C LEU A 84 5.86 23.84 6.10
N LEU A 85 7.06 24.44 5.98
CA LEU A 85 7.27 25.89 6.13
C LEU A 85 6.59 26.70 5.01
N ASN A 86 6.54 26.16 3.79
CA ASN A 86 5.85 26.81 2.66
C ASN A 86 4.34 26.51 2.62
N ALA A 87 3.85 25.48 3.32
CA ALA A 87 2.44 25.07 3.28
C ALA A 87 1.48 26.06 3.93
N SER A 88 1.91 26.84 4.95
CA SER A 88 1.11 27.95 5.48
C SER A 88 1.94 28.95 6.28
N THR A 89 1.46 30.20 6.35
CA THR A 89 1.94 31.23 7.29
C THR A 89 1.78 30.86 8.76
N ASN A 90 0.97 29.84 9.06
CA ASN A 90 0.51 29.46 10.39
C ASN A 90 1.13 28.12 10.85
N GLY A 91 2.30 27.74 10.31
CA GLY A 91 3.01 26.52 10.73
C GLY A 91 3.37 26.48 12.23
N CYS A 92 3.35 27.63 12.89
CA CYS A 92 3.49 27.78 14.34
C CYS A 92 2.21 27.47 15.13
N ASP A 93 1.04 27.56 14.49
CA ASP A 93 -0.26 27.74 15.15
C ASP A 93 -1.16 26.49 15.07
N MET A 94 -0.58 25.31 15.36
CA MET A 94 -1.33 24.06 15.58
C MET A 94 -2.17 24.08 16.88
N LEU A 95 -2.32 25.24 17.53
CA LEU A 95 -3.08 25.51 18.75
C LEU A 95 -3.78 26.86 18.64
N ILE A 96 -4.99 26.98 19.17
CA ILE A 96 -5.65 28.29 19.39
C ILE A 96 -5.53 28.63 20.87
N ASP A 97 -4.87 29.75 21.19
CA ASP A 97 -4.65 30.22 22.58
C ASP A 97 -4.10 29.13 23.53
N GLY A 98 -3.22 28.27 23.02
CA GLY A 98 -2.63 27.16 23.78
C GLY A 98 -3.59 26.00 24.09
N ARG A 99 -4.66 25.80 23.31
CA ARG A 99 -5.63 24.71 23.48
C ARG A 99 -6.03 24.06 22.15
N ALA A 100 -6.45 22.79 22.23
CA ALA A 100 -7.06 22.09 21.10
C ALA A 100 -8.47 22.65 20.77
N PRO A 101 -8.81 22.83 19.48
CA PRO A 101 -10.08 23.42 19.07
C PRO A 101 -11.27 22.45 19.22
N LYS A 102 -12.26 22.82 20.04
CA LYS A 102 -13.48 22.01 20.22
C LYS A 102 -14.45 22.16 19.05
N CYS A 103 -14.89 21.01 18.51
CA CYS A 103 -16.05 20.86 17.60
C CYS A 103 -16.09 21.75 16.34
N ARG A 104 -14.95 22.31 15.90
CA ARG A 104 -14.84 23.07 14.64
C ARG A 104 -13.94 22.41 13.58
N ILE A 105 -13.48 21.17 13.79
CA ILE A 105 -12.52 20.50 12.88
C ILE A 105 -13.02 20.50 11.42
N ALA A 106 -14.29 20.12 11.18
CA ALA A 106 -14.89 20.16 9.85
C ALA A 106 -14.93 21.58 9.25
N GLN A 107 -15.27 22.59 10.06
CA GLN A 107 -15.29 23.99 9.63
C GLN A 107 -13.87 24.50 9.31
N ALA A 108 -12.88 24.21 10.15
CA ALA A 108 -11.49 24.62 9.94
C ALA A 108 -10.86 23.95 8.70
N ILE A 109 -11.18 22.68 8.42
CA ILE A 109 -10.80 22.00 7.18
C ILE A 109 -11.37 22.76 5.98
N VAL A 110 -12.68 23.01 5.97
CA VAL A 110 -13.38 23.68 4.87
C VAL A 110 -12.87 25.11 4.67
N GLU A 111 -12.72 25.89 5.74
CA GLU A 111 -12.16 27.26 5.70
C GLU A 111 -10.72 27.27 5.16
N THR A 112 -9.88 26.32 5.58
CA THR A 112 -8.49 26.21 5.08
C THR A 112 -8.45 25.82 3.61
N VAL A 113 -9.27 24.84 3.18
CA VAL A 113 -9.35 24.38 1.80
C VAL A 113 -9.88 25.50 0.89
N GLN A 114 -10.97 26.16 1.27
CA GLN A 114 -11.57 27.25 0.50
C GLN A 114 -10.67 28.50 0.43
N SER A 115 -9.94 28.84 1.50
CA SER A 115 -8.98 29.97 1.50
C SER A 115 -7.85 29.83 0.45
N LYS A 116 -7.61 28.60 -0.03
CA LYS A 116 -6.59 28.27 -1.03
C LYS A 116 -7.18 27.96 -2.41
N GLY A 117 -8.47 28.19 -2.64
CA GLY A 117 -9.16 27.87 -3.89
C GLY A 117 -9.52 26.39 -4.05
N GLY A 118 -9.70 25.67 -2.95
CA GLY A 118 -10.23 24.30 -2.96
C GLY A 118 -11.76 24.28 -2.78
N VAL A 119 -12.44 23.33 -3.43
CA VAL A 119 -13.91 23.34 -3.58
C VAL A 119 -14.69 22.47 -2.57
N MET A 120 -14.03 21.98 -1.52
CA MET A 120 -14.67 21.19 -0.46
C MET A 120 -15.61 22.04 0.40
N SER A 121 -16.74 21.47 0.80
CA SER A 121 -17.79 22.09 1.60
C SER A 121 -18.02 21.35 2.92
N LEU A 122 -18.81 21.94 3.83
CA LEU A 122 -19.27 21.24 5.03
C LEU A 122 -20.22 20.08 4.71
N ASP A 123 -20.97 20.17 3.60
CA ASP A 123 -21.88 19.11 3.17
C ASP A 123 -21.12 17.90 2.62
N ASP A 124 -19.95 18.09 1.98
CA ASP A 124 -19.05 16.98 1.61
C ASP A 124 -18.56 16.19 2.84
N LEU A 125 -18.29 16.90 3.95
CA LEU A 125 -17.87 16.28 5.21
C LEU A 125 -19.04 15.64 5.97
N ALA A 126 -20.23 16.24 5.92
CA ALA A 126 -21.43 15.77 6.63
C ALA A 126 -22.17 14.63 5.91
N SER A 127 -22.02 14.51 4.59
CA SER A 127 -22.57 13.41 3.78
C SER A 127 -21.63 12.21 3.66
N HIS A 128 -20.40 12.31 4.16
CA HIS A 128 -19.46 11.21 4.17
C HIS A 128 -19.90 10.08 5.11
N THR A 129 -19.81 8.83 4.64
CA THR A 129 -20.12 7.63 5.42
C THR A 129 -19.12 6.53 5.08
N SER A 130 -18.82 5.66 6.05
CA SER A 130 -18.01 4.46 5.79
C SER A 130 -18.85 3.40 5.10
N THR A 131 -18.45 2.96 3.90
CA THR A 131 -19.10 1.85 3.20
C THR A 131 -18.60 0.50 3.71
N ARG A 132 -19.50 -0.43 4.03
CA ARG A 132 -19.13 -1.84 4.21
C ARG A 132 -18.98 -2.51 2.84
N VAL A 133 -17.83 -3.11 2.59
CA VAL A 133 -17.51 -3.82 1.34
C VAL A 133 -17.14 -5.27 1.63
N ASP A 134 -17.52 -6.18 0.74
CA ASP A 134 -17.09 -7.57 0.81
C ASP A 134 -15.62 -7.69 0.34
N PRO A 135 -14.74 -8.40 1.07
CA PRO A 135 -13.34 -8.55 0.68
C PRO A 135 -13.20 -9.46 -0.56
N ILE A 136 -12.22 -9.15 -1.39
CA ILE A 136 -11.88 -9.93 -2.58
C ILE A 136 -10.78 -10.94 -2.26
N SER A 137 -10.69 -12.04 -3.01
CA SER A 137 -9.71 -13.08 -2.71
C SER A 137 -9.30 -13.96 -3.87
N ILE A 138 -8.19 -14.69 -3.67
CA ILE A 138 -7.76 -15.80 -4.52
C ILE A 138 -7.38 -17.01 -3.65
N ASN A 139 -7.77 -18.21 -4.10
CA ASN A 139 -7.30 -19.46 -3.50
C ASN A 139 -5.91 -19.80 -4.05
N TYR A 140 -4.91 -19.81 -3.17
CA TYR A 140 -3.50 -19.96 -3.53
C TYR A 140 -2.83 -20.98 -2.61
N LYS A 141 -2.28 -22.04 -3.20
CA LYS A 141 -1.97 -23.30 -2.50
C LYS A 141 -3.19 -23.78 -1.68
N ASP A 142 -3.02 -23.94 -0.38
CA ASP A 142 -3.96 -24.42 0.64
C ASP A 142 -4.69 -23.30 1.39
N VAL A 143 -4.41 -22.02 1.09
CA VAL A 143 -5.03 -20.86 1.75
C VAL A 143 -5.88 -20.01 0.79
N THR A 144 -6.79 -19.23 1.36
CA THR A 144 -7.46 -18.11 0.68
C THR A 144 -6.81 -16.81 1.11
N ILE A 145 -6.26 -16.05 0.15
CA ILE A 145 -5.62 -14.75 0.39
C ILE A 145 -6.66 -13.67 0.12
N TRP A 146 -6.91 -12.80 1.10
CA TRP A 146 -7.95 -11.78 1.09
C TRP A 146 -7.35 -10.38 1.02
N GLU A 147 -7.99 -9.49 0.27
CA GLU A 147 -7.60 -8.10 0.07
C GLU A 147 -8.83 -7.17 0.08
N CYS A 148 -8.59 -5.87 0.28
CA CYS A 148 -9.62 -4.86 0.09
C CYS A 148 -9.99 -4.76 -1.41
N PRO A 149 -11.28 -4.66 -1.78
CA PRO A 149 -11.68 -4.42 -3.17
C PRO A 149 -11.22 -3.05 -3.69
N PRO A 150 -11.29 -2.82 -5.01
CA PRO A 150 -11.27 -1.48 -5.58
C PRO A 150 -12.26 -0.55 -4.86
N ASN A 151 -11.93 0.72 -4.62
CA ASN A 151 -10.78 1.47 -5.14
C ASN A 151 -9.42 1.23 -4.43
N GLY A 152 -9.32 0.28 -3.49
CA GLY A 152 -8.05 -0.12 -2.88
C GLY A 152 -7.17 -0.96 -3.79
N GLN A 153 -5.86 -0.69 -3.82
CA GLN A 153 -4.90 -1.32 -4.73
C GLN A 153 -4.53 -2.79 -4.39
N GLY A 154 -5.06 -3.37 -3.30
CA GLY A 154 -4.71 -4.72 -2.80
C GLY A 154 -4.88 -5.83 -3.83
N ILE A 155 -5.83 -5.71 -4.76
CA ILE A 155 -6.02 -6.63 -5.90
C ILE A 155 -4.74 -6.86 -6.72
N THR A 156 -3.78 -5.92 -6.72
CA THR A 156 -2.45 -6.09 -7.35
C THR A 156 -1.75 -7.36 -6.87
N ALA A 157 -1.79 -7.62 -5.56
CA ALA A 157 -1.20 -8.83 -4.98
C ALA A 157 -1.93 -10.08 -5.48
N LEU A 158 -3.27 -10.07 -5.50
CA LEU A 158 -4.08 -11.19 -5.99
C LEU A 158 -3.86 -11.49 -7.47
N ILE A 159 -3.66 -10.46 -8.31
CA ILE A 159 -3.33 -10.60 -9.74
C ILE A 159 -1.93 -11.22 -9.88
N ALA A 160 -0.92 -10.72 -9.17
CA ALA A 160 0.44 -11.27 -9.23
C ALA A 160 0.49 -12.74 -8.77
N LEU A 161 -0.19 -13.07 -7.66
CA LEU A 161 -0.38 -14.45 -7.17
C LEU A 161 -1.10 -15.32 -8.22
N GLY A 162 -2.14 -14.79 -8.86
CA GLY A 162 -2.86 -15.49 -9.92
C GLY A 162 -2.02 -15.77 -11.17
N ILE A 163 -1.10 -14.86 -11.52
CA ILE A 163 -0.13 -15.03 -12.60
C ILE A 163 0.89 -16.13 -12.21
N ILE A 164 1.51 -16.04 -11.02
CA ILE A 164 2.49 -17.05 -10.54
C ILE A 164 1.85 -18.44 -10.52
N LYS A 165 0.63 -18.57 -9.99
CA LYS A 165 -0.14 -19.82 -10.00
C LYS A 165 -0.34 -20.35 -11.42
N SER A 166 -0.70 -19.49 -12.37
CA SER A 166 -0.88 -19.86 -13.79
C SER A 166 0.44 -20.25 -14.48
N LEU A 167 1.58 -19.68 -14.08
CA LEU A 167 2.91 -20.06 -14.55
C LEU A 167 3.30 -21.46 -14.05
N GLN A 168 3.01 -21.76 -12.78
CA GLN A 168 3.23 -23.11 -12.22
C GLN A 168 2.29 -24.15 -12.85
N GLU A 169 0.99 -23.86 -12.96
CA GLU A 169 0.00 -24.77 -13.57
C GLU A 169 0.27 -25.06 -15.05
N SER A 170 0.93 -24.15 -15.77
CA SER A 170 1.33 -24.35 -17.18
C SER A 170 2.70 -25.01 -17.37
N GLY A 171 3.43 -25.28 -16.28
CA GLY A 171 4.80 -25.82 -16.34
C GLY A 171 5.83 -24.87 -16.93
N LYS A 172 5.50 -23.57 -17.08
CA LYS A 172 6.46 -22.52 -17.51
C LYS A 172 7.55 -22.30 -16.47
N ILE A 173 7.25 -22.55 -15.20
CA ILE A 173 8.17 -22.53 -14.06
C ILE A 173 7.89 -23.75 -13.18
N ARG A 174 8.91 -24.14 -12.39
CA ARG A 174 8.74 -25.06 -11.25
C ARG A 174 8.04 -24.35 -10.08
N ASP A 175 7.64 -25.08 -9.03
CA ASP A 175 7.01 -24.43 -7.87
C ASP A 175 7.97 -23.42 -7.24
N LEU A 176 7.48 -22.23 -6.94
CA LEU A 176 8.29 -21.13 -6.37
C LEU A 176 8.87 -21.51 -4.98
N SER A 177 8.34 -22.53 -4.30
CA SER A 177 8.94 -23.15 -3.10
C SER A 177 10.17 -24.01 -3.36
N GLU A 178 10.35 -24.55 -4.57
CA GLU A 178 11.56 -25.30 -4.95
C GLU A 178 12.70 -24.36 -5.34
N MET A 179 12.39 -23.09 -5.63
CA MET A 179 13.37 -22.05 -5.90
C MET A 179 14.00 -21.56 -4.59
N THR A 180 15.32 -21.37 -4.59
CA THR A 180 16.01 -20.75 -3.46
C THR A 180 15.48 -19.33 -3.26
N HIS A 181 15.03 -19.01 -2.04
CA HIS A 181 14.53 -17.67 -1.69
C HIS A 181 15.55 -16.58 -2.08
N ASN A 182 15.06 -15.49 -2.65
CA ASN A 182 15.87 -14.38 -3.18
C ASN A 182 16.97 -14.78 -4.19
N SER A 183 16.86 -15.94 -4.86
CA SER A 183 17.66 -16.24 -6.05
C SER A 183 17.19 -15.41 -7.27
N ALA A 184 18.04 -15.27 -8.28
CA ALA A 184 17.68 -14.54 -9.50
C ALA A 184 16.48 -15.15 -10.25
N GLU A 185 16.31 -16.48 -10.20
CA GLU A 185 15.15 -17.19 -10.76
C GLU A 185 13.85 -16.82 -10.02
N TYR A 186 13.86 -16.95 -8.68
CA TYR A 186 12.75 -16.56 -7.81
C TYR A 186 12.37 -15.08 -8.00
N LEU A 187 13.35 -14.19 -7.94
CA LEU A 187 13.13 -12.75 -8.09
C LEU A 187 12.64 -12.39 -9.49
N HIS A 188 13.13 -13.02 -10.56
CA HIS A 188 12.66 -12.77 -11.92
C HIS A 188 11.17 -13.11 -12.09
N VAL A 189 10.70 -14.23 -11.52
CA VAL A 189 9.28 -14.61 -11.53
C VAL A 189 8.43 -13.59 -10.76
N VAL A 190 8.88 -13.20 -9.57
CA VAL A 190 8.15 -12.25 -8.71
C VAL A 190 8.12 -10.85 -9.35
N ILE A 191 9.25 -10.35 -9.87
CA ILE A 191 9.35 -9.05 -10.56
C ILE A 191 8.40 -9.01 -11.75
N GLU A 192 8.45 -9.98 -12.67
CA GLU A 192 7.63 -9.93 -13.89
C GLU A 192 6.14 -10.09 -13.58
N SER A 193 5.79 -10.95 -12.62
CA SER A 193 4.40 -11.13 -12.20
C SER A 193 3.84 -9.86 -11.54
N LEU A 194 4.64 -9.18 -10.71
CA LEU A 194 4.28 -7.88 -10.13
C LEU A 194 4.25 -6.77 -11.18
N ARG A 195 5.19 -6.69 -12.13
CA ARG A 195 5.17 -5.66 -13.20
C ARG A 195 3.94 -5.82 -14.10
N LEU A 196 3.56 -7.06 -14.45
CA LEU A 196 2.31 -7.35 -15.16
C LEU A 196 1.07 -6.99 -14.32
N ALA A 197 1.10 -7.24 -13.02
CA ALA A 197 0.01 -6.90 -12.10
C ALA A 197 -0.12 -5.39 -11.89
N PHE A 198 0.97 -4.63 -11.69
CA PHE A 198 0.97 -3.16 -11.66
C PHE A 198 0.49 -2.57 -13.00
N ALA A 199 0.93 -3.12 -14.13
CA ALA A 199 0.38 -2.74 -15.44
C ALA A 199 -1.08 -3.19 -15.66
N ASP A 200 -1.66 -4.01 -14.78
CA ASP A 200 -3.10 -4.34 -14.77
C ASP A 200 -3.86 -3.65 -13.63
N SER A 201 -3.18 -3.00 -12.68
CA SER A 201 -3.77 -2.47 -11.44
C SER A 201 -3.47 -1.01 -11.15
N THR A 202 -2.29 -0.44 -11.49
CA THR A 202 -2.02 1.02 -11.70
C THR A 202 -2.67 1.51 -12.98
N TYR A 203 -2.73 0.58 -13.91
CA TYR A 203 -3.93 0.43 -14.71
C TYR A 203 -5.09 -0.01 -13.75
N TYR A 204 -5.85 -1.10 -13.81
CA TYR A 204 -7.27 -1.09 -13.34
C TYR A 204 -7.55 -1.36 -11.86
N VAL A 205 -7.75 -0.27 -11.10
CA VAL A 205 -8.43 -0.19 -9.80
C VAL A 205 -9.12 1.18 -9.69
N ALA A 206 -10.39 1.25 -10.12
CA ALA A 206 -11.20 2.46 -10.04
C ALA A 206 -12.23 2.36 -8.89
N ASP A 207 -13.03 3.40 -8.71
CA ASP A 207 -14.22 3.37 -7.86
C ASP A 207 -15.28 2.43 -8.47
N PRO A 208 -15.69 1.35 -7.78
CA PRO A 208 -16.51 0.29 -8.37
C PRO A 208 -17.95 0.73 -8.72
N ASP A 209 -18.48 1.77 -8.06
CA ASP A 209 -19.81 2.33 -8.38
C ASP A 209 -19.82 3.03 -9.76
N PHE A 210 -18.64 3.46 -10.22
CA PHE A 210 -18.43 4.00 -11.57
C PHE A 210 -17.87 2.95 -12.53
N TYR A 211 -16.99 2.05 -12.05
CA TYR A 211 -16.28 1.10 -12.90
C TYR A 211 -15.65 -0.11 -12.15
N ASP A 212 -16.34 -1.26 -12.13
CA ASP A 212 -15.79 -2.54 -11.63
C ASP A 212 -15.23 -3.44 -12.76
N MET A 213 -13.98 -3.90 -12.59
CA MET A 213 -13.36 -4.95 -13.41
C MET A 213 -12.85 -6.17 -12.60
N THR A 214 -13.01 -6.15 -11.28
CA THR A 214 -12.43 -7.09 -10.28
C THR A 214 -12.56 -8.55 -10.71
N LYS A 215 -13.79 -8.99 -11.01
CA LYS A 215 -14.12 -10.38 -11.34
C LYS A 215 -13.47 -10.87 -12.63
N LYS A 216 -13.10 -9.97 -13.55
CA LYS A 216 -12.41 -10.32 -14.79
C LYS A 216 -10.90 -10.37 -14.60
N LEU A 217 -10.33 -9.41 -13.85
CA LEU A 217 -8.90 -9.39 -13.51
C LEU A 217 -8.47 -10.65 -12.76
N LEU A 218 -9.32 -11.13 -11.83
CA LEU A 218 -9.10 -12.36 -11.06
C LEU A 218 -9.57 -13.64 -11.78
N SER A 219 -10.03 -13.56 -13.02
CA SER A 219 -10.51 -14.74 -13.76
C SER A 219 -9.34 -15.60 -14.27
N LYS A 220 -9.47 -16.94 -14.17
CA LYS A 220 -8.41 -17.87 -14.60
C LYS A 220 -7.98 -17.65 -16.06
N ASP A 221 -8.93 -17.39 -16.95
CA ASP A 221 -8.67 -17.11 -18.37
C ASP A 221 -7.84 -15.84 -18.59
N TYR A 222 -8.02 -14.82 -17.76
CA TYR A 222 -7.26 -13.57 -17.84
C TYR A 222 -5.84 -13.74 -17.27
N LEU A 223 -5.74 -14.32 -16.07
CA LEU A 223 -4.47 -14.61 -15.40
C LEU A 223 -3.58 -15.54 -16.27
N SER A 224 -4.19 -16.55 -16.91
CA SER A 224 -3.50 -17.43 -17.86
C SER A 224 -2.99 -16.69 -19.09
N LYS A 225 -3.71 -15.68 -19.59
CA LYS A 225 -3.26 -14.84 -20.72
C LYS A 225 -2.13 -13.89 -20.32
N ARG A 226 -2.16 -13.31 -19.11
CA ARG A 226 -1.02 -12.50 -18.62
C ARG A 226 0.21 -13.36 -18.35
N ALA A 227 0.05 -14.57 -17.81
CA ALA A 227 1.13 -15.56 -17.68
C ALA A 227 1.76 -16.00 -19.02
N GLN A 228 1.08 -15.84 -20.16
CA GLN A 228 1.72 -16.06 -21.47
C GLN A 228 2.83 -15.04 -21.78
N LEU A 229 2.78 -13.82 -21.20
CA LEU A 229 3.73 -12.73 -21.42
C LEU A 229 5.04 -12.85 -20.62
N PHE A 230 5.14 -13.81 -19.69
CA PHE A 230 6.37 -14.13 -18.98
C PHE A 230 7.33 -14.95 -19.85
N ASP A 231 8.60 -14.55 -19.88
CA ASP A 231 9.72 -15.28 -20.50
C ASP A 231 10.75 -15.58 -19.39
N PRO A 232 11.13 -16.84 -19.13
CA PRO A 232 12.07 -17.18 -18.07
C PRO A 232 13.53 -16.80 -18.38
N THR A 233 13.81 -16.28 -19.58
CA THR A 233 15.18 -15.96 -20.05
C THR A 233 15.46 -14.46 -20.13
N LYS A 234 14.47 -13.59 -19.89
CA LYS A 234 14.60 -12.13 -20.00
C LYS A 234 13.43 -11.37 -19.40
N ALA A 235 13.72 -10.18 -18.86
CA ALA A 235 12.73 -9.17 -18.50
C ALA A 235 11.94 -8.70 -19.74
N ASN A 236 10.63 -8.51 -19.57
CA ASN A 236 9.78 -8.00 -20.63
C ASN A 236 9.97 -6.48 -20.78
N VAL A 237 10.38 -6.06 -21.99
CA VAL A 237 10.55 -4.66 -22.40
C VAL A 237 9.24 -3.97 -22.79
N ASN A 238 8.18 -4.73 -23.07
CA ASN A 238 6.90 -4.23 -23.57
C ASN A 238 5.77 -4.65 -22.62
N ILE A 239 5.88 -4.24 -21.35
CA ILE A 239 4.79 -4.41 -20.39
C ILE A 239 3.75 -3.31 -20.64
N ASP A 240 2.86 -3.60 -21.59
CA ASP A 240 1.59 -2.91 -21.71
C ASP A 240 0.53 -3.56 -20.81
N LYS A 241 -0.50 -2.79 -20.50
CA LYS A 241 -1.71 -3.23 -19.79
C LYS A 241 -2.40 -4.40 -20.49
N GLY A 242 -2.96 -5.31 -19.72
CA GLY A 242 -4.06 -6.12 -20.21
C GLY A 242 -5.31 -5.25 -20.41
N SER A 243 -6.24 -5.71 -21.26
CA SER A 243 -7.54 -5.06 -21.41
C SER A 243 -8.61 -5.92 -20.71
N PRO A 244 -9.48 -5.36 -19.82
CA PRO A 244 -9.62 -3.96 -19.36
C PRO A 244 -9.01 -3.72 -17.95
N VAL A 245 -8.21 -2.67 -17.61
CA VAL A 245 -8.06 0.22 -17.18
C VAL A 245 -8.00 1.04 -15.72
N ASN A 246 -6.90 1.77 -15.33
CA ASN A 246 -6.51 2.90 -14.31
C ASN A 246 -6.78 3.01 -12.74
N SER A 247 -5.78 3.48 -11.89
CA SER A 247 -5.79 3.60 -10.37
C SER A 247 -4.71 4.42 -9.52
N SER A 248 -4.64 4.23 -8.15
CA SER A 248 -3.65 4.76 -7.13
C SER A 248 -3.43 3.89 -5.82
N ASP A 249 -2.57 4.33 -4.84
CA ASP A 249 -1.78 3.55 -3.80
C ASP A 249 -1.99 3.98 -2.28
N THR A 250 -1.49 3.27 -1.21
CA THR A 250 -1.84 3.51 0.26
C THR A 250 -0.84 2.99 1.38
N VAL A 251 -1.09 3.29 2.68
CA VAL A 251 -0.31 2.92 3.93
C VAL A 251 -0.98 1.80 4.76
N TYR A 252 -0.23 1.06 5.61
CA TYR A 252 -0.65 -0.19 6.31
C TYR A 252 -0.42 -0.21 7.84
N PHE A 253 -1.32 -0.86 8.59
CA PHE A 253 -1.12 -1.37 9.96
C PHE A 253 -2.01 -2.62 10.21
N THR A 254 -1.80 -3.38 11.29
CA THR A 254 -2.56 -4.61 11.56
C THR A 254 -2.76 -4.87 13.05
N VAL A 255 -3.99 -5.24 13.43
CA VAL A 255 -4.38 -5.76 14.74
C VAL A 255 -5.27 -6.98 14.50
N VAL A 256 -5.08 -8.05 15.28
CA VAL A 256 -5.77 -9.34 15.08
C VAL A 256 -6.38 -9.79 16.40
N ASP A 257 -7.68 -10.13 16.38
CA ASP A 257 -8.41 -10.66 17.54
C ASP A 257 -8.22 -12.19 17.66
N GLU A 258 -9.00 -12.84 18.53
CA GLU A 258 -8.96 -14.29 18.74
C GLU A 258 -9.17 -15.16 17.47
N LYS A 259 -9.60 -14.58 16.33
CA LYS A 259 -10.07 -15.29 15.13
C LYS A 259 -9.02 -15.37 14.01
N GLY A 260 -8.01 -14.50 14.03
CA GLY A 260 -6.80 -14.62 13.20
C GLY A 260 -6.90 -14.09 11.76
N ASN A 261 -5.81 -13.48 11.26
CA ASN A 261 -5.19 -13.67 9.93
C ASN A 261 -4.40 -12.44 9.43
N ALA A 262 -3.16 -12.65 9.00
CA ALA A 262 -2.35 -11.76 8.13
C ALA A 262 -1.30 -12.62 7.40
N LEU A 263 -0.92 -12.29 6.16
CA LEU A 263 -0.13 -13.22 5.32
C LEU A 263 0.84 -12.52 4.34
N LEU A 264 1.98 -13.16 4.07
CA LEU A 264 3.00 -12.72 3.11
C LEU A 264 3.57 -13.93 2.33
N LEU A 265 3.99 -13.74 1.07
CA LEU A 265 4.59 -14.78 0.19
C LEU A 265 5.67 -15.65 0.88
N ASN A 266 6.53 -15.02 1.68
CA ASN A 266 7.63 -15.70 2.38
C ASN A 266 7.14 -16.77 3.38
N LEU A 267 5.96 -16.60 3.96
CA LEU A 267 5.32 -17.60 4.83
C LEU A 267 4.92 -18.83 3.99
N LEU A 268 4.23 -18.63 2.87
CA LEU A 268 3.67 -19.71 2.02
C LEU A 268 4.70 -20.44 1.15
N HIS A 269 5.78 -19.79 0.74
CA HIS A 269 6.77 -20.40 -0.14
C HIS A 269 7.99 -20.97 0.58
N HIS A 270 8.42 -20.35 1.67
CA HIS A 270 9.67 -20.73 2.35
C HIS A 270 9.46 -21.12 3.82
N SER A 271 8.20 -21.25 4.27
CA SER A 271 7.84 -21.61 5.65
C SER A 271 8.48 -20.71 6.71
N CYS A 272 8.71 -19.43 6.37
CA CYS A 272 9.24 -18.45 7.31
C CYS A 272 8.26 -18.25 8.47
N ASN A 273 8.78 -17.95 9.66
CA ASN A 273 7.99 -17.36 10.74
C ASN A 273 7.75 -15.85 10.45
N PRO A 274 6.79 -15.19 11.13
CA PRO A 274 6.46 -13.78 10.93
C PRO A 274 7.66 -12.82 10.93
N GLN A 275 8.59 -12.95 11.88
CA GLN A 275 9.75 -12.06 11.94
C GLN A 275 10.72 -12.32 10.78
N THR A 276 11.09 -13.58 10.51
CA THR A 276 11.97 -13.91 9.36
C THR A 276 11.36 -13.54 8.01
N ALA A 277 10.03 -13.60 7.88
CA ALA A 277 9.32 -13.18 6.68
C ALA A 277 9.40 -11.66 6.46
N LEU A 278 9.39 -10.87 7.53
CA LEU A 278 9.58 -9.41 7.51
C LEU A 278 11.05 -9.02 7.34
N ASP A 279 11.98 -9.72 8.00
CA ASP A 279 13.40 -9.41 7.97
C ASP A 279 14.00 -9.62 6.58
N SER A 280 13.52 -10.64 5.86
CA SER A 280 13.93 -11.00 4.49
C SER A 280 14.19 -9.77 3.60
N PRO A 281 15.35 -9.69 2.92
CA PRO A 281 15.66 -8.61 1.98
C PRO A 281 14.58 -8.49 0.88
N ARG A 282 14.17 -7.26 0.60
CA ARG A 282 13.06 -6.95 -0.31
C ARG A 282 13.53 -6.37 -1.64
N ILE A 283 12.57 -6.36 -2.56
CA ILE A 283 12.62 -5.64 -3.83
C ILE A 283 11.45 -4.66 -3.88
N LEU A 284 11.59 -3.60 -4.65
CA LEU A 284 10.55 -2.63 -4.97
C LEU A 284 10.62 -2.33 -6.47
N ILE A 285 9.49 -2.45 -7.17
CA ILE A 285 9.37 -1.95 -8.53
C ILE A 285 9.06 -0.46 -8.42
N GLU A 286 9.97 0.39 -8.90
CA GLU A 286 9.75 1.83 -8.91
C GLU A 286 8.70 2.18 -9.99
N PRO A 287 7.79 3.15 -9.73
CA PRO A 287 6.84 3.63 -10.72
C PRO A 287 7.54 4.02 -12.03
N HIS A 288 6.89 3.75 -13.17
CA HIS A 288 7.48 4.00 -14.48
C HIS A 288 7.48 5.50 -14.83
N ILE A 289 8.36 6.28 -14.21
CA ILE A 289 8.52 7.72 -14.49
C ILE A 289 9.12 7.90 -15.88
N THR A 290 8.27 8.09 -16.90
CA THR A 290 8.68 8.56 -18.23
C THR A 290 9.16 10.02 -18.13
N SER A 291 10.42 10.20 -17.76
CA SER A 291 11.09 11.50 -17.79
C SER A 291 11.46 11.89 -19.22
N LEU A 292 11.79 13.16 -19.45
CA LEU A 292 12.30 13.63 -20.75
C LEU A 292 13.69 13.07 -21.12
N ILE A 293 14.35 12.37 -20.18
CA ILE A 293 15.74 11.91 -20.27
C ILE A 293 15.81 10.37 -20.39
N ASP A 294 15.08 9.65 -19.54
CA ASP A 294 15.00 8.18 -19.58
C ASP A 294 13.81 7.73 -20.42
N LYS A 295 14.12 7.10 -21.56
CA LYS A 295 13.16 6.51 -22.51
C LYS A 295 13.10 4.98 -22.42
N SER A 296 13.74 4.36 -21.43
CA SER A 296 13.63 2.92 -21.24
C SER A 296 12.20 2.53 -20.87
N SER A 297 11.74 1.40 -21.40
CA SER A 297 10.40 0.84 -21.16
C SER A 297 10.40 -0.21 -20.03
N ILE A 298 11.40 -0.14 -19.15
CA ILE A 298 11.58 -1.02 -18.00
C ILE A 298 11.69 -0.15 -16.74
N SER A 299 10.69 -0.28 -15.88
CA SER A 299 10.68 0.19 -14.49
C SER A 299 11.92 -0.27 -13.73
N TYR A 300 12.59 0.65 -13.02
CA TYR A 300 13.70 0.30 -12.13
C TYR A 300 13.24 -0.67 -11.03
N VAL A 301 14.12 -1.61 -10.67
CA VAL A 301 13.93 -2.48 -9.51
C VAL A 301 14.91 -2.04 -8.44
N SER A 302 14.40 -1.37 -7.41
CA SER A 302 15.15 -1.12 -6.18
C SER A 302 15.28 -2.42 -5.39
N ILE A 303 16.46 -2.69 -4.84
CA ILE A 303 16.79 -3.92 -4.12
C ILE A 303 17.58 -3.58 -2.84
N GLU A 304 17.29 -4.27 -1.74
CA GLU A 304 18.03 -4.12 -0.49
C GLU A 304 19.42 -4.77 -0.51
N ASP A 305 20.36 -4.18 0.24
CA ASP A 305 21.75 -4.63 0.38
C ASP A 305 21.96 -6.00 1.05
N GLY A 306 20.90 -6.70 1.42
CA GLY A 306 20.94 -8.11 1.83
C GLY A 306 20.86 -9.12 0.68
N ILE A 307 20.66 -8.69 -0.58
CA ILE A 307 20.71 -9.56 -1.76
C ILE A 307 22.12 -9.53 -2.36
N SER A 308 22.67 -10.69 -2.75
CA SER A 308 24.05 -10.80 -3.20
C SER A 308 24.29 -10.19 -4.59
N GLU A 309 25.49 -9.65 -4.81
CA GLU A 309 25.88 -9.08 -6.10
C GLU A 309 25.78 -10.11 -7.25
N ASP A 310 26.00 -11.41 -6.99
CA ASP A 310 25.79 -12.48 -7.98
C ASP A 310 24.33 -12.59 -8.45
N VAL A 311 23.36 -12.37 -7.56
CA VAL A 311 21.93 -12.35 -7.89
C VAL A 311 21.57 -11.06 -8.62
N ILE A 312 22.06 -9.93 -8.12
CA ILE A 312 21.87 -8.60 -8.72
C ILE A 312 22.42 -8.56 -10.16
N ASN A 313 23.59 -9.14 -10.41
CA ASN A 313 24.19 -9.20 -11.73
C ASN A 313 23.44 -10.16 -12.66
N LYS A 314 22.97 -11.32 -12.18
CA LYS A 314 22.09 -12.20 -12.96
C LYS A 314 20.75 -11.54 -13.33
N LEU A 315 20.19 -10.71 -12.44
CA LEU A 315 19.01 -9.91 -12.77
C LEU A 315 19.33 -8.86 -13.85
N ARG A 316 20.52 -8.24 -13.85
CA ARG A 316 20.98 -7.35 -14.93
C ARG A 316 21.23 -8.09 -16.25
N GLU A 317 21.77 -9.31 -16.21
CA GLU A 317 21.94 -10.21 -17.37
C GLU A 317 20.59 -10.59 -17.99
N LEU A 318 19.57 -10.81 -17.16
CA LEU A 318 18.17 -10.97 -17.58
C LEU A 318 17.53 -9.65 -18.07
N GLY A 319 18.20 -8.50 -17.98
CA GLY A 319 17.71 -7.21 -18.49
C GLY A 319 16.96 -6.33 -17.48
N HIS A 320 16.99 -6.65 -16.17
CA HIS A 320 16.37 -5.82 -15.14
C HIS A 320 17.23 -4.60 -14.78
N HIS A 321 16.61 -3.42 -14.67
CA HIS A 321 17.26 -2.17 -14.27
C HIS A 321 17.44 -2.11 -12.73
N VAL A 322 18.43 -2.84 -12.20
CA VAL A 322 18.62 -3.04 -10.75
C VAL A 322 19.46 -1.97 -10.06
N LYS A 323 18.84 -1.30 -9.07
CA LYS A 323 19.39 -0.26 -8.19
C LYS A 323 19.47 -0.78 -6.76
N VAL A 324 20.64 -0.69 -6.12
CA VAL A 324 20.83 -1.16 -4.73
C VAL A 324 20.65 0.00 -3.75
N VAL A 325 19.84 -0.19 -2.71
CA VAL A 325 19.44 0.84 -1.75
C VAL A 325 19.89 0.47 -0.33
N LYS A 326 20.49 1.44 0.39
CA LYS A 326 21.24 1.21 1.63
C LYS A 326 20.92 2.24 2.72
N GLY A 327 21.12 1.87 3.99
CA GLY A 327 20.86 2.75 5.15
C GLY A 327 19.42 3.25 5.22
N PHE A 328 19.20 4.48 5.71
CA PHE A 328 17.85 5.06 5.88
C PHE A 328 17.01 5.14 4.59
N GLN A 329 17.62 5.09 3.40
CA GLN A 329 16.89 5.00 2.13
C GLN A 329 16.09 3.70 1.98
N ARG A 330 16.40 2.65 2.77
CA ARG A 330 15.63 1.40 2.83
C ARG A 330 14.21 1.57 3.42
N SER A 331 13.88 2.76 3.92
CA SER A 331 12.50 3.14 4.30
C SER A 331 11.48 3.05 3.16
N ILE A 332 11.92 2.97 1.89
CA ILE A 332 11.04 2.77 0.73
C ILE A 332 10.46 1.35 0.62
N PHE A 333 11.04 0.33 1.27
CA PHE A 333 10.61 -1.07 1.12
C PHE A 333 9.40 -1.46 1.99
N GLY A 334 8.59 -0.48 2.40
CA GLY A 334 7.46 -0.66 3.30
C GLY A 334 7.85 -0.97 4.75
N ARG A 335 6.83 -1.01 5.62
CA ARG A 335 6.96 -1.30 7.06
C ARG A 335 5.90 -2.34 7.44
N GLY A 336 6.27 -3.61 7.39
CA GLY A 336 5.33 -4.72 7.60
C GLY A 336 5.07 -5.01 9.08
N GLN A 337 3.88 -5.52 9.36
CA GLN A 337 3.46 -6.03 10.67
C GLN A 337 2.68 -7.33 10.43
N ILE A 338 3.02 -8.41 11.13
CA ILE A 338 2.38 -9.73 10.92
C ILE A 338 2.00 -10.33 12.26
N ILE A 339 0.76 -10.82 12.36
CA ILE A 339 0.27 -11.66 13.47
C ILE A 339 -0.30 -12.95 12.88
N GLU A 340 0.24 -14.08 13.30
CA GLU A 340 -0.05 -15.44 12.85
C GLU A 340 -0.69 -16.23 14.00
N GLN A 341 -1.89 -16.77 13.78
CA GLN A 341 -2.45 -17.82 14.64
C GLN A 341 -1.98 -19.19 14.15
N LYS A 342 -1.48 -20.05 15.04
CA LYS A 342 -1.21 -21.45 14.71
C LYS A 342 -1.44 -22.39 15.87
N ILE A 343 -1.38 -23.68 15.60
CA ILE A 343 -1.35 -24.73 16.62
C ILE A 343 0.11 -25.14 16.83
N ASP A 344 0.58 -25.16 18.08
CA ASP A 344 1.89 -25.73 18.41
C ASP A 344 1.83 -27.26 18.27
N PRO A 345 2.63 -27.88 17.37
CA PRO A 345 2.60 -29.32 17.16
C PRO A 345 3.10 -30.15 18.36
N LYS A 346 3.70 -29.53 19.38
CA LYS A 346 4.15 -30.23 20.60
C LYS A 346 3.07 -30.32 21.67
N THR A 347 2.27 -29.26 21.84
CA THR A 347 1.25 -29.17 22.91
C THR A 347 -0.18 -29.31 22.40
N GLY A 348 -0.41 -29.15 21.08
CA GLY A 348 -1.75 -29.05 20.50
C GLY A 348 -2.48 -27.74 20.84
N MET A 349 -1.82 -26.80 21.51
CA MET A 349 -2.43 -25.53 21.93
C MET A 349 -2.40 -24.50 20.79
N ARG A 350 -3.44 -23.66 20.74
CA ARG A 350 -3.42 -22.43 19.93
C ARG A 350 -2.38 -21.47 20.52
N VAL A 351 -1.48 -20.99 19.66
CA VAL A 351 -0.45 -20.01 19.99
C VAL A 351 -0.46 -18.87 18.97
N TRP A 352 0.04 -17.72 19.39
CA TRP A 352 0.26 -16.56 18.55
C TRP A 352 1.74 -16.39 18.29
N ALA A 353 2.10 -16.11 17.04
CA ALA A 353 3.43 -15.63 16.67
C ALA A 353 3.26 -14.32 15.93
N ALA A 354 4.13 -13.35 16.17
CA ALA A 354 4.06 -12.05 15.53
C ALA A 354 5.46 -11.50 15.25
N GLY A 355 5.54 -10.55 14.33
CA GLY A 355 6.79 -9.87 13.97
C GLY A 355 6.54 -8.42 13.58
N SER A 356 7.53 -7.57 13.85
CA SER A 356 7.56 -6.15 13.50
C SER A 356 8.79 -5.87 12.65
N ASP A 357 8.60 -5.12 11.57
CA ASP A 357 9.66 -4.79 10.62
C ASP A 357 10.68 -3.78 11.17
N PHE A 358 11.96 -4.16 11.21
CA PHE A 358 13.05 -3.31 11.69
C PHE A 358 13.32 -2.06 10.83
N ARG A 359 12.69 -1.94 9.65
CA ARG A 359 12.81 -0.77 8.74
C ARG A 359 11.97 0.44 9.18
N GLY A 360 11.22 0.31 10.26
CA GLY A 360 10.50 1.40 10.91
C GLY A 360 10.52 1.24 12.43
N ASP A 361 10.26 2.33 13.15
CA ASP A 361 10.04 2.25 14.59
C ASP A 361 8.69 1.56 14.86
N GLY A 362 8.73 0.40 15.49
CA GLY A 362 7.57 -0.43 15.79
C GLY A 362 7.93 -1.63 16.67
N HIS A 363 6.95 -2.23 17.33
CA HIS A 363 7.17 -3.40 18.19
C HIS A 363 6.00 -4.37 18.18
N VAL A 364 6.26 -5.59 18.66
CA VAL A 364 5.27 -6.60 19.00
C VAL A 364 5.05 -6.59 20.52
N ILE A 365 3.83 -6.90 20.96
CA ILE A 365 3.49 -7.23 22.35
C ILE A 365 2.36 -8.27 22.35
N GLY A 366 2.35 -9.16 23.35
CA GLY A 366 1.40 -10.27 23.52
C GLY A 366 1.65 -11.03 24.81
#